data_AF-A0AAP3G386-F1
#
_entry.id   AF-A0AAP3G386-F1
#
_cell.length_a   1.000
_cell.length_b   1.000
_cell.length_c   1.000
_cell.angle_alpha   90.00
_cell.angle_beta   90.00
_cell.angle_gamma   90.00
#
_symmetry.space_group_name_H-M   'P 1'
#
loop_
_entity.id
_entity.type
_entity.pdbx_description
1 polymer ?
#
loop_
_entity_poly.entity_id
_entity_poly.type
_entity_poly.pdbx_seq_one_letter_code
_entity_poly.pdbx_strand_id
1 'polypeptide(L)'
;MQVLRIIFVHVLSALSAAVVYVFGINHDGYIPYFLISAILYLLYLMFAAPVQYFLNRNPKRFSLNYLLIYIFFSFLVWLFFAVITDSKNTLDFLMEYEIYLFSISFAVIFWIWDSIFLQNKAKPAAK
;
A
#
# COMPACT_ATOMS: atom_id res chain seq x y z
N MET A 1 -1.97 17.42 -13.64
CA MET A 1 -2.59 17.42 -12.30
C MET A 1 -2.86 16.02 -11.73
N GLN A 2 -3.17 15.01 -12.55
CA GLN A 2 -3.47 13.65 -12.05
C GLN A 2 -2.23 12.90 -11.51
N VAL A 3 -1.08 13.01 -12.18
CA VAL A 3 0.20 12.44 -11.70
C VAL A 3 0.64 13.04 -10.36
N LEU A 4 0.49 14.35 -10.18
CA LEU A 4 0.81 15.02 -8.92
C LEU A 4 -0.04 14.52 -7.76
N ARG A 5 -1.33 14.22 -8.01
CA ARG A 5 -2.22 13.61 -7.01
C ARG A 5 -1.82 12.18 -6.67
N ILE A 6 -1.37 11.40 -7.65
CA ILE A 6 -0.86 10.05 -7.41
C ILE A 6 0.38 10.11 -6.52
N ILE A 7 1.37 10.95 -6.88
CA ILE A 7 2.59 11.14 -6.08
C ILE A 7 2.24 11.55 -4.65
N PHE A 8 1.31 12.50 -4.47
CA PHE A 8 0.86 12.95 -3.16
C PHE A 8 0.24 11.83 -2.33
N VAL A 9 -0.64 11.01 -2.94
CA VAL A 9 -1.23 9.84 -2.30
C VAL A 9 -0.17 8.84 -1.88
N HIS A 10 0.81 8.55 -2.75
CA HIS A 10 1.90 7.63 -2.42
C HIS A 10 2.74 8.12 -1.24
N VAL A 11 3.08 9.40 -1.19
CA VAL A 11 3.83 9.98 -0.05
C VAL A 11 3.02 9.83 1.24
N LEU A 12 1.74 10.17 1.21
CA LEU A 12 0.88 10.12 2.39
C LEU A 12 0.65 8.68 2.87
N SER A 13 0.45 7.75 1.94
CA SER A 13 0.35 6.32 2.25
C SER A 13 1.65 5.78 2.82
N ALA A 14 2.81 6.16 2.27
CA ALA A 14 4.12 5.73 2.75
C ALA A 14 4.41 6.19 4.17
N LEU A 15 4.09 7.45 4.49
CA LEU A 15 4.19 7.97 5.86
C LEU A 15 3.23 7.22 6.79
N SER A 16 1.96 7.07 6.40
CA SER A 16 0.95 6.37 7.22
C SER A 16 1.35 4.91 7.49
N ALA A 17 1.88 4.23 6.48
CA ALA A 17 2.34 2.84 6.59
C ALA A 17 3.61 2.72 7.43
N ALA A 18 4.53 3.68 7.35
CA ALA A 18 5.72 3.71 8.19
C ALA A 18 5.36 3.81 9.68
N VAL A 19 4.29 4.55 10.02
CA VAL A 19 3.75 4.58 11.40
C VAL A 19 3.33 3.17 11.83
N VAL A 20 2.50 2.49 11.02
CA VAL A 20 2.07 1.12 11.32
C VAL A 20 3.26 0.16 11.46
N TYR A 21 4.27 0.29 10.61
CA TYR A 21 5.48 -0.52 10.70
C TYR A 21 6.21 -0.26 12.03
N VAL A 22 6.55 0.99 12.35
CA VAL A 22 7.30 1.33 13.57
C VAL A 22 6.59 0.88 14.84
N PHE A 23 5.27 1.09 14.93
CA PHE A 23 4.49 0.65 16.09
C PHE A 23 4.20 -0.85 16.09
N GLY A 24 4.00 -1.46 14.92
CA GLY A 24 3.59 -2.86 14.79
C GLY A 24 4.68 -3.86 15.14
N ILE A 25 5.96 -3.50 14.97
CA ILE A 25 7.09 -4.40 15.27
C ILE A 25 7.76 -4.07 16.60
N ASN A 26 7.20 -3.15 17.40
CA ASN A 26 7.89 -2.53 18.53
C ASN A 26 9.33 -2.16 18.12
N HIS A 27 9.46 -1.29 17.13
CA HIS A 27 10.76 -1.04 16.52
C HIS A 27 11.72 -0.37 17.52
N ASP A 28 12.54 -1.17 18.17
CA ASP A 28 13.57 -0.75 19.13
C ASP A 28 14.84 -0.20 18.45
N GLY A 29 14.82 -0.10 17.11
CA GLY A 29 15.99 -0.05 16.24
C GLY A 29 16.35 1.30 15.63
N TYR A 30 17.64 1.40 15.30
CA TYR A 30 18.40 2.53 14.75
C TYR A 30 17.95 3.10 13.39
N ILE A 31 16.98 2.46 12.70
CA ILE A 31 16.61 2.87 11.34
C ILE A 31 15.68 4.08 11.41
N PRO A 32 16.06 5.25 10.83
CA PRO A 32 15.22 6.42 10.90
C PRO A 32 13.87 6.16 10.21
N TYR A 33 12.79 6.64 10.81
CA TYR A 33 11.44 6.64 10.23
C TYR A 33 11.42 7.13 8.77
N PHE A 34 12.25 8.13 8.46
CA PHE A 34 12.43 8.65 7.10
C PHE A 34 12.91 7.59 6.11
N LEU A 35 13.85 6.71 6.51
CA LEU A 35 14.35 5.65 5.63
C LEU A 35 13.29 4.58 5.40
N ILE A 36 12.54 4.20 6.44
CA ILE A 36 11.42 3.23 6.33
C ILE A 36 10.35 3.76 5.36
N SER A 37 9.94 5.02 5.54
CA SER A 37 8.96 5.64 4.65
C SER A 37 9.46 5.77 3.21
N ALA A 38 10.75 6.05 2.99
CA ALA A 38 11.34 6.05 1.64
C ALA A 38 11.31 4.66 0.98
N ILE A 39 11.64 3.60 1.72
CA ILE A 39 11.57 2.22 1.22
C ILE A 39 10.13 1.85 0.87
N LEU A 40 9.18 2.10 1.78
CA LEU A 40 7.77 1.85 1.53
C LEU A 40 7.25 2.63 0.33
N TYR A 41 7.65 3.90 0.18
CA TYR A 41 7.30 4.71 -0.99
C TYR A 41 7.75 4.04 -2.31
N LEU A 42 8.98 3.51 -2.37
CA LEU A 42 9.48 2.81 -3.55
C LEU A 42 8.68 1.53 -3.86
N LEU A 43 8.37 0.74 -2.82
CA LEU A 43 7.53 -0.46 -2.98
C LEU A 43 6.13 -0.11 -3.50
N TYR A 44 5.54 0.96 -2.97
CA TYR A 44 4.25 1.44 -3.45
C TYR A 44 4.30 2.00 -4.87
N LEU A 45 5.41 2.59 -5.28
CA LEU A 45 5.60 3.01 -6.66
C LEU A 45 5.61 1.81 -7.62
N MET A 46 6.27 0.72 -7.23
CA MET A 46 6.39 -0.49 -8.05
C MET A 46 5.08 -1.29 -8.13
N PHE A 47 4.39 -1.46 -7.00
CA PHE A 47 3.25 -2.37 -6.90
C PHE A 47 1.90 -1.66 -6.81
N ALA A 48 1.79 -0.61 -6.02
CA ALA A 48 0.51 0.09 -5.83
C ALA A 48 0.20 1.06 -6.98
N ALA A 49 1.20 1.72 -7.57
CA ALA A 49 0.97 2.68 -8.66
C ALA A 49 0.32 2.05 -9.91
N PRO A 50 0.75 0.86 -10.39
CA PRO A 50 0.06 0.19 -11.48
C PRO A 50 -1.38 -0.16 -11.12
N VAL A 51 -1.62 -0.73 -9.93
CA VAL A 51 -2.96 -1.09 -9.45
C VAL A 51 -3.86 0.14 -9.40
N GLN A 52 -3.39 1.24 -8.84
CA GLN A 52 -4.10 2.51 -8.79
C GLN A 52 -4.43 3.05 -10.17
N TYR A 53 -3.48 2.97 -11.12
CA TYR A 53 -3.72 3.39 -12.49
C TYR A 53 -4.85 2.59 -13.15
N PHE A 54 -4.91 1.27 -12.92
CA PHE A 54 -5.99 0.42 -13.43
C PHE A 54 -7.34 0.67 -12.75
N LEU A 55 -7.37 0.75 -11.42
CA LEU A 55 -8.62 0.94 -10.66
C LEU A 55 -9.25 2.32 -10.88
N ASN A 56 -8.42 3.35 -11.01
CA ASN A 56 -8.89 4.72 -11.25
C ASN A 56 -9.45 4.95 -12.66
N ARG A 57 -9.39 3.96 -13.58
CA ARG A 57 -10.13 4.03 -14.86
C ARG A 57 -11.65 4.01 -14.65
N ASN A 58 -12.12 3.32 -13.61
CA ASN A 58 -13.54 3.22 -13.26
C ASN A 58 -13.75 3.59 -11.80
N PRO A 59 -13.56 4.87 -11.41
CA PRO A 59 -13.48 5.25 -10.00
C PRO A 59 -14.76 4.87 -9.23
N LYS A 60 -14.60 4.08 -8.17
CA LYS A 60 -15.64 3.62 -7.25
C LYS A 60 -15.19 3.85 -5.80
N ARG A 61 -15.44 5.05 -5.29
CA ARG A 61 -15.05 5.45 -3.92
C ARG A 61 -15.45 4.40 -2.90
N PHE A 62 -14.49 4.06 -2.02
CA PHE A 62 -14.69 3.13 -0.91
C PHE A 62 -15.33 1.80 -1.34
N SER A 63 -15.01 1.33 -2.54
CA SER A 63 -15.44 0.00 -2.98
C SER A 63 -14.68 -1.08 -2.21
N LEU A 64 -15.43 -1.95 -1.51
CA LEU A 64 -14.85 -3.14 -0.86
C LEU A 64 -14.16 -4.07 -1.86
N ASN A 65 -14.64 -4.13 -3.12
CA ASN A 65 -13.98 -4.89 -4.17
C ASN A 65 -12.57 -4.35 -4.45
N TYR A 66 -12.37 -3.03 -4.39
CA TYR A 66 -11.05 -2.43 -4.54
C TYR A 66 -10.17 -2.68 -3.33
N LEU A 67 -10.73 -2.71 -2.13
CA LEU A 67 -10.00 -3.12 -0.93
C LEU A 67 -9.47 -4.56 -1.05
N LEU A 68 -10.29 -5.51 -1.52
CA LEU A 68 -9.86 -6.89 -1.74
C LEU A 68 -8.70 -6.98 -2.75
N ILE A 69 -8.74 -6.17 -3.81
CA ILE A 69 -7.65 -6.08 -4.79
C ILE A 69 -6.37 -5.56 -4.11
N TYR A 70 -6.46 -4.49 -3.32
CA TYR A 70 -5.30 -3.96 -2.58
C TYR A 70 -4.74 -4.99 -1.59
N ILE A 71 -5.59 -5.74 -0.87
CA ILE A 71 -5.15 -6.81 0.03
C ILE A 71 -4.41 -7.89 -0.76
N PHE A 72 -4.95 -8.34 -1.89
CA PHE A 72 -4.31 -9.35 -2.73
C PHE A 72 -2.92 -8.91 -3.21
N PHE A 73 -2.79 -7.69 -3.73
CA PHE A 73 -1.50 -7.18 -4.19
C PHE A 73 -0.53 -6.93 -3.03
N SER A 74 -1.01 -6.45 -1.89
CA SER A 74 -0.19 -6.25 -0.68
C SER A 74 0.41 -7.57 -0.20
N PHE A 75 -0.41 -8.62 -0.13
CA PHE A 75 0.06 -9.97 0.20
C PHE A 75 1.05 -10.50 -0.83
N LEU A 76 0.82 -10.24 -2.13
CA LEU A 76 1.72 -10.65 -3.20
C LEU A 76 3.11 -10.02 -3.03
N VAL A 77 3.21 -8.76 -2.60
CA VAL A 77 4.50 -8.11 -2.31
C VAL A 77 5.25 -8.83 -1.21
N TRP A 78 4.56 -9.19 -0.11
CA TRP A 78 5.16 -9.94 0.98
C TRP A 78 5.58 -11.36 0.56
N LEU A 79 4.79 -12.00 -0.30
CA LEU A 79 5.14 -13.30 -0.87
C LEU A 79 6.39 -13.21 -1.77
N PHE A 80 6.51 -12.16 -2.59
CA PHE A 80 7.73 -11.91 -3.36
C PHE A 80 8.94 -11.69 -2.45
N PHE A 81 8.77 -10.91 -1.38
CA PHE A 81 9.81 -10.72 -0.37
C PHE A 81 10.24 -12.05 0.24
N ALA A 82 9.29 -12.85 0.70
CA ALA A 82 9.51 -14.16 1.30
C ALA A 82 10.37 -15.08 0.41
N VAL A 83 10.01 -15.16 -0.88
CA VAL A 83 10.71 -16.01 -1.85
C VAL A 83 12.13 -15.52 -2.11
N ILE A 84 12.37 -14.20 -2.10
CA ILE A 84 13.69 -13.62 -2.37
C ILE A 84 14.60 -13.73 -1.14
N THR A 85 14.08 -13.50 0.07
CA THR A 85 14.89 -13.44 1.29
C THR A 85 15.11 -14.80 1.93
N ASP A 86 14.09 -15.68 1.94
CA ASP A 86 14.21 -17.02 2.49
C ASP A 86 13.34 -18.02 1.70
N SER A 87 13.83 -18.37 0.51
CA SER A 87 13.20 -19.36 -0.40
C SER A 87 13.01 -20.75 0.20
N LYS A 88 13.75 -21.10 1.27
CA LYS A 88 13.67 -22.44 1.90
C LYS A 88 12.58 -22.52 2.97
N ASN A 89 12.33 -21.42 3.67
CA ASN A 89 11.34 -21.33 4.75
C ASN A 89 10.16 -20.42 4.40
N THR A 90 9.87 -20.25 3.10
CA THR A 90 8.82 -19.35 2.63
C THR A 90 7.46 -19.62 3.27
N LEU A 91 7.12 -20.89 3.54
CA LEU A 91 5.86 -21.25 4.20
C LEU A 91 5.81 -20.80 5.67
N ASP A 92 6.93 -20.94 6.40
CA ASP A 92 7.00 -20.52 7.80
C ASP A 92 6.93 -19.01 7.90
N PHE A 93 7.64 -18.30 7.00
CA PHE A 93 7.55 -16.85 6.87
C PHE A 93 6.10 -16.42 6.61
N LEU A 94 5.40 -17.02 5.64
CA LEU A 94 3.99 -16.71 5.33
C LEU A 94 3.00 -17.00 6.47
N MET A 95 3.40 -17.77 7.50
CA MET A 95 2.58 -18.03 8.68
C MET A 95 2.77 -16.98 9.78
N GLU A 96 3.75 -16.09 9.66
CA GLU A 96 4.01 -15.02 10.61
C GLU A 96 2.84 -14.02 10.67
N TYR A 97 2.45 -13.67 11.90
CA TYR A 97 1.34 -12.76 12.17
C TYR A 97 1.58 -11.37 11.57
N GLU A 98 2.83 -10.92 11.61
CA GLU A 98 3.33 -9.65 11.11
C GLU A 98 3.00 -9.46 9.63
N ILE A 99 3.09 -10.52 8.82
CA ILE A 99 2.79 -10.46 7.39
C ILE A 99 1.33 -10.13 7.15
N TYR A 100 0.42 -10.79 7.88
CA TYR A 100 -1.01 -10.51 7.76
C TYR A 100 -1.34 -9.11 8.27
N LEU A 101 -0.76 -8.73 9.41
CA LEU A 101 -0.93 -7.40 10.00
C LEU A 101 -0.51 -6.30 9.02
N PHE A 102 0.70 -6.38 8.46
CA PHE A 102 1.20 -5.38 7.51
C PHE A 102 0.47 -5.45 6.18
N SER A 103 0.19 -6.65 5.65
CA SER A 103 -0.52 -6.81 4.38
C SER A 103 -1.89 -6.13 4.42
N ILE A 104 -2.68 -6.40 5.45
CA ILE A 104 -4.02 -5.83 5.63
C ILE A 104 -3.92 -4.34 5.93
N SER A 105 -3.08 -3.93 6.88
CA SER A 105 -2.98 -2.52 7.28
C SER A 105 -2.53 -1.63 6.13
N PHE A 106 -1.52 -2.05 5.36
CA PHE A 106 -1.05 -1.30 4.20
C PHE A 106 -2.11 -1.23 3.12
N ALA A 107 -2.81 -2.35 2.84
CA ALA A 107 -3.91 -2.35 1.88
C ALA A 107 -5.03 -1.37 2.26
N VAL A 108 -5.41 -1.33 3.55
CA VAL A 108 -6.42 -0.39 4.07
C VAL A 108 -5.95 1.05 3.92
N ILE A 109 -4.71 1.37 4.30
CA ILE A 109 -4.13 2.71 4.15
C ILE A 109 -4.18 3.15 2.68
N PHE A 110 -3.72 2.31 1.76
CA PHE A 110 -3.77 2.63 0.33
C PHE A 110 -5.18 2.85 -0.17
N TRP A 111 -6.07 1.95 0.18
CA TRP A 111 -7.46 2.01 -0.24
C TRP A 111 -8.16 3.28 0.26
N ILE A 112 -7.90 3.70 1.49
CA ILE A 112 -8.44 4.95 2.06
C ILE A 112 -7.94 6.15 1.27
N TRP A 113 -6.63 6.29 1.09
CA TRP A 113 -6.07 7.45 0.41
C TRP A 113 -6.44 7.51 -1.08
N ASP A 114 -6.44 6.37 -1.77
CA ASP A 114 -6.88 6.26 -3.15
C ASP A 114 -8.38 6.62 -3.29
N SER A 115 -9.22 6.15 -2.38
CA SER A 115 -10.66 6.48 -2.36
C SER A 115 -10.94 7.96 -2.13
N ILE A 116 -10.18 8.61 -1.23
CA ILE A 116 -10.35 10.02 -0.90
C ILE A 116 -9.91 10.91 -2.07
N PHE A 117 -8.69 10.71 -2.58
CA PHE A 117 -8.01 11.66 -3.45
C PHE A 117 -8.09 11.35 -4.95
N LEU A 118 -8.13 10.07 -5.33
CA LEU A 118 -8.00 9.65 -6.74
C LEU A 118 -9.31 9.14 -7.31
N GLN A 119 -10.13 8.46 -6.51
CA GLN A 119 -11.42 7.93 -6.96
C GLN A 119 -12.57 8.97 -6.88
N ASN A 120 -12.27 10.25 -6.67
CA ASN A 120 -13.29 11.29 -6.71
C ASN A 120 -13.72 11.54 -8.16
N LYS A 121 -14.93 11.12 -8.52
CA LYS A 121 -15.56 11.58 -9.77
C LYS A 121 -15.77 13.08 -9.62
N ALA A 122 -14.94 13.89 -10.28
CA ALA A 122 -15.41 15.19 -10.70
C ALA A 122 -16.70 14.92 -11.47
N LYS A 123 -17.85 15.35 -10.93
CA LYS A 123 -19.06 15.49 -11.73
C LYS A 123 -18.61 16.18 -13.02
N PRO A 124 -18.90 15.64 -14.22
CA PRO A 124 -18.71 16.43 -15.41
C PRO A 124 -19.52 17.71 -15.15
N ALA A 125 -18.84 18.86 -15.20
CA ALA A 125 -19.53 20.13 -15.18
C ALA A 125 -20.58 20.02 -16.29
N ALA A 126 -21.86 20.09 -15.90
CA ALA A 126 -22.96 20.15 -16.84
C ALA A 126 -22.62 21.30 -17.81
N LYS A 127 -22.37 20.94 -19.07
CA LYS A 127 -22.39 21.89 -20.18
C LYS A 127 -23.82 21.97 -20.67
#